data_AF-A0AAV9AE36-F1
#
_entry.id   AF-A0AAV9AE36-F1
#
_cell.length_a   1.000
_cell.length_b   1.000
_cell.length_c   1.000
_cell.angle_alpha   90.00
_cell.angle_beta   90.00
_cell.angle_gamma   90.00
#
_symmetry.space_group_name_H-M   'P 1'
#
loop_
_entity.id
_entity.type
_entity.pdbx_description
1 polymer ?
#
loop_
_entity_poly.entity_id
_entity_poly.type
_entity_poly.pdbx_seq_one_letter_code
_entity_poly.pdbx_strand_id
1 'polypeptide(L)'
;MAGEAAVGAVLGLLCVYLSVPDSDYSFLKLSLATVKRDNLESYTSDYTIQVLVGYCIVYIFMQTFMIPGTIFMSLLAGSLVGVFKGVTMVVFAATAGASSCYFLSKLIGRPLVFSLWPDKLKFFQAQVAKRREKLLNYMLFLRVTPTLPNTFINMASPIVDVPYHTFFLATSIGLIPAAYVTVKAGLALGELQSVGDLYDFNSLATLFFIGVVSVTPTLMSKNNE
;
A
#
# COMPACT_ATOMS: atom_id res chain seq x y z
N MET A 1 -0.51 -20.96 14.26
CA MET A 1 -1.48 -20.08 13.56
C MET A 1 -0.86 -18.89 12.84
N ALA A 2 -0.29 -17.86 13.48
CA ALA A 2 0.36 -16.74 12.74
C ALA A 2 1.61 -17.19 11.94
N GLY A 3 2.37 -18.15 12.49
CA GLY A 3 3.52 -18.74 11.80
C GLY A 3 3.16 -19.55 10.55
N GLU A 4 2.00 -20.21 10.52
CA GLU A 4 1.58 -21.03 9.36
C GLU A 4 1.13 -20.15 8.19
N ALA A 5 0.48 -19.02 8.47
CA ALA A 5 0.12 -18.04 7.44
C ALA A 5 1.35 -17.32 6.87
N ALA A 6 2.34 -17.02 7.70
CA ALA A 6 3.62 -16.45 7.26
C ALA A 6 4.42 -17.45 6.42
N VAL A 7 4.44 -18.72 6.83
CA VAL A 7 5.08 -19.81 6.07
C VAL A 7 4.37 -20.03 4.73
N GLY A 8 3.03 -19.98 4.69
CA GLY A 8 2.27 -20.06 3.44
C GLY A 8 2.53 -18.89 2.49
N ALA A 9 2.72 -17.68 3.01
CA ALA A 9 3.04 -16.50 2.20
C ALA A 9 4.49 -16.52 1.69
N VAL A 10 5.44 -16.96 2.53
CA VAL A 10 6.84 -17.15 2.13
C VAL A 10 6.94 -18.26 1.09
N LEU A 11 6.26 -19.39 1.28
CA LEU A 11 6.18 -20.47 0.29
C LEU A 11 5.50 -20.01 -1.00
N GLY A 12 4.49 -19.15 -0.93
CA GLY A 12 3.87 -18.54 -2.11
C GLY A 12 4.85 -17.65 -2.88
N LEU A 13 5.60 -16.78 -2.19
CA LEU A 13 6.66 -15.96 -2.78
C LEU A 13 7.80 -16.82 -3.37
N LEU A 14 8.16 -17.92 -2.70
CA LEU A 14 9.19 -18.85 -3.13
C LEU A 14 8.75 -19.67 -4.36
N CYS A 15 7.50 -20.12 -4.41
CA CYS A 15 6.94 -20.79 -5.58
C CYS A 15 6.85 -19.85 -6.78
N VAL A 16 6.46 -18.59 -6.57
CA VAL A 16 6.47 -17.57 -7.64
C VAL A 16 7.89 -17.30 -8.13
N TYR A 17 8.86 -17.17 -7.21
CA TYR A 17 10.27 -16.99 -7.55
C TYR A 17 10.85 -18.18 -8.33
N LEU A 18 10.54 -19.41 -7.91
CA LEU A 18 11.00 -20.64 -8.58
C LEU A 18 10.26 -20.95 -9.89
N SER A 19 9.08 -20.37 -10.12
CA SER A 19 8.34 -20.49 -11.38
C SER A 19 8.78 -19.46 -12.45
N VAL A 20 9.66 -18.52 -12.12
CA VAL A 20 10.24 -17.59 -13.10
C VAL A 20 11.41 -18.31 -13.81
N PRO A 21 11.35 -18.56 -15.13
CA PRO A 21 12.48 -19.12 -15.86
C PRO A 21 13.62 -18.10 -15.98
N ASP A 22 14.87 -18.56 -15.88
CA ASP A 22 16.10 -17.77 -16.06
C ASP A 22 16.10 -17.09 -17.45
N SER A 23 15.55 -15.88 -17.52
CA SER A 23 15.41 -15.14 -18.77
C SER A 23 16.44 -14.03 -18.82
N ASP A 24 17.42 -14.25 -19.70
CA ASP A 24 18.55 -13.39 -20.01
C ASP A 24 18.12 -11.93 -20.25
N TYR A 25 18.51 -11.03 -19.35
CA TYR A 25 18.12 -9.60 -19.34
C TYR A 25 18.79 -8.76 -20.45
N SER A 26 19.42 -9.40 -21.43
CA SER A 26 20.13 -8.74 -22.54
C SER A 26 19.20 -8.02 -23.54
N PHE A 27 17.88 -8.30 -23.52
CA PHE A 27 16.87 -7.65 -24.39
C PHE A 27 16.44 -6.24 -23.92
N LEU A 28 16.79 -5.83 -22.69
CA LEU A 28 16.49 -4.48 -22.16
C LEU A 28 17.24 -3.33 -22.87
N LYS A 29 18.10 -3.64 -23.86
CA LYS A 29 18.89 -2.65 -24.63
C LYS A 29 18.33 -2.30 -26.02
N LEU A 30 17.15 -2.78 -26.42
CA LEU A 30 16.63 -2.47 -27.76
C LEU A 30 15.70 -1.23 -27.77
N SER A 31 16.29 -0.09 -28.12
CA SER A 31 15.72 1.03 -28.89
C SER A 31 14.27 1.44 -28.58
N LEU A 32 14.08 2.36 -27.62
CA LEU A 32 12.81 3.03 -27.26
C LEU A 32 12.32 4.07 -28.29
N ALA A 33 12.48 3.78 -29.58
CA ALA A 33 11.89 4.59 -30.63
C ALA A 33 11.25 3.65 -31.65
N THR A 34 9.95 3.86 -31.90
CA THR A 34 9.27 3.45 -33.14
C THR A 34 8.74 2.01 -33.29
N VAL A 35 8.35 1.29 -32.23
CA VAL A 35 7.52 0.07 -32.42
C VAL A 35 6.32 0.00 -31.45
N LYS A 36 5.23 0.63 -31.91
CA LYS A 36 3.88 0.06 -31.96
C LYS A 36 3.23 -0.36 -30.63
N ARG A 37 2.51 0.60 -30.04
CA ARG A 37 1.49 0.41 -28.99
C ARG A 37 0.48 -0.72 -29.30
N ASP A 38 0.29 -1.11 -30.56
CA ASP A 38 -0.69 -2.13 -30.94
C ASP A 38 -0.16 -3.58 -30.93
N ASN A 39 1.16 -3.80 -30.91
CA ASN A 39 1.73 -5.17 -30.86
C ASN A 39 2.19 -5.57 -29.45
N LEU A 40 2.33 -4.63 -28.52
CA LEU A 40 2.65 -4.94 -27.12
C LEU A 40 1.46 -5.53 -26.35
N GLU A 41 0.20 -5.30 -26.77
CA GLU A 41 -0.96 -5.93 -26.12
C GLU A 41 -0.96 -7.45 -26.25
N SER A 42 -0.37 -8.01 -27.31
CA SER A 42 -0.35 -9.46 -27.55
C SER A 42 0.82 -10.19 -26.89
N TYR A 43 1.90 -9.51 -26.48
CA TYR A 43 3.11 -10.15 -25.90
C TYR A 43 3.36 -9.74 -24.43
N THR A 44 2.79 -8.61 -23.99
CA THR A 44 2.73 -8.21 -22.57
C THR A 44 1.72 -9.08 -21.78
N SER A 45 0.92 -9.90 -22.47
CA SER A 45 -0.15 -10.73 -21.90
C SER A 45 0.34 -11.83 -20.94
N ASP A 46 1.50 -12.45 -21.19
CA ASP A 46 1.88 -13.68 -20.46
C ASP A 46 2.46 -13.43 -19.05
N TYR A 47 3.14 -12.30 -18.82
CA TYR A 47 3.77 -12.00 -17.52
C TYR A 47 3.15 -10.82 -16.76
N THR A 48 2.31 -9.99 -17.40
CA THR A 48 1.66 -8.85 -16.72
C THR A 48 0.76 -9.31 -15.59
N ILE A 49 0.02 -10.41 -15.78
CA ILE A 49 -0.83 -10.94 -14.72
C ILE A 49 0.02 -11.40 -13.53
N GLN A 50 1.16 -12.06 -13.75
CA GLN A 50 2.06 -12.48 -12.68
C GLN A 50 2.65 -11.28 -11.90
N VAL A 51 3.10 -10.24 -12.60
CA VAL A 51 3.62 -9.01 -11.96
C VAL A 51 2.52 -8.30 -11.16
N LEU A 52 1.30 -8.20 -11.71
CA LEU A 52 0.16 -7.59 -11.03
C LEU A 52 -0.29 -8.39 -9.80
N VAL A 53 -0.31 -9.72 -9.91
CA VAL A 53 -0.61 -10.62 -8.78
C VAL A 53 0.47 -10.51 -7.71
N GLY A 54 1.74 -10.52 -8.09
CA GLY A 54 2.87 -10.33 -7.17
C GLY A 54 2.79 -8.97 -6.44
N TYR A 55 2.52 -7.89 -7.18
CA TYR A 55 2.27 -6.56 -6.60
C TYR A 55 1.13 -6.60 -5.58
N CYS A 56 -0.01 -7.20 -5.92
CA CYS A 56 -1.17 -7.29 -5.03
C CYS A 56 -0.82 -8.07 -3.75
N ILE A 57 -0.12 -9.19 -3.87
CA ILE A 57 0.31 -10.01 -2.71
C ILE A 57 1.22 -9.19 -1.79
N VAL A 58 2.25 -8.54 -2.34
CA VAL A 58 3.19 -7.73 -1.56
C VAL A 58 2.47 -6.55 -0.91
N TYR A 59 1.60 -5.84 -1.64
CA TYR A 59 0.82 -4.74 -1.10
C TYR A 59 -0.07 -5.20 0.06
N ILE A 60 -0.83 -6.28 -0.14
CA ILE A 60 -1.71 -6.86 0.87
C ILE A 60 -0.90 -7.28 2.09
N PHE A 61 0.26 -7.90 1.90
CA PHE A 61 1.15 -8.30 2.98
C PHE A 61 1.63 -7.09 3.79
N MET A 62 2.20 -6.08 3.12
CA MET A 62 2.65 -4.85 3.78
C MET A 62 1.51 -4.18 4.56
N GLN A 63 0.34 -4.09 3.95
CA GLN A 63 -0.84 -3.48 4.56
C GLN A 63 -1.39 -4.30 5.74
N THR A 64 -1.36 -5.63 5.66
CA THR A 64 -1.82 -6.55 6.71
C THR A 64 -0.94 -6.44 7.95
N PHE A 65 0.38 -6.42 7.74
CA PHE A 65 1.38 -6.33 8.82
C PHE A 65 1.77 -4.90 9.17
N MET A 66 1.00 -3.91 8.72
CA MET A 66 1.19 -2.51 9.12
C MET A 66 2.57 -1.95 8.72
N ILE A 67 3.20 -2.51 7.68
CA ILE A 67 4.55 -2.15 7.22
C ILE A 67 4.48 -0.83 6.43
N PRO A 68 5.25 0.21 6.80
CA PRO A 68 5.31 1.44 6.05
C PRO A 68 5.95 1.20 4.67
N GLY A 69 5.40 1.83 3.62
CA GLY A 69 5.93 1.73 2.25
C GLY A 69 4.88 1.55 1.15
N THR A 70 3.62 1.38 1.51
CA THR A 70 2.49 1.24 0.55
C THR A 70 2.28 2.47 -0.34
N ILE A 71 2.77 3.65 0.08
CA ILE A 71 2.81 4.87 -0.74
C ILE A 71 3.69 4.66 -1.98
N PHE A 72 4.87 4.05 -1.85
CA PHE A 72 5.75 3.76 -2.99
C PHE A 72 5.13 2.76 -3.95
N MET A 73 4.44 1.74 -3.44
CA MET A 73 3.68 0.81 -4.27
C MET A 73 2.58 1.54 -5.05
N SER A 74 1.89 2.49 -4.42
CA SER A 74 0.85 3.29 -5.08
C SER A 74 1.40 4.20 -6.18
N LEU A 75 2.60 4.77 -5.99
CA LEU A 75 3.33 5.50 -7.04
C LEU A 75 3.68 4.56 -8.21
N LEU A 76 4.23 3.39 -7.90
CA LEU A 76 4.60 2.37 -8.89
C LEU A 76 3.39 1.90 -9.71
N ALA A 77 2.23 1.72 -9.08
CA ALA A 77 0.99 1.39 -9.82
C ALA A 77 0.63 2.49 -10.83
N GLY A 78 0.88 3.75 -10.52
CA GLY A 78 0.67 4.87 -11.43
C GLY A 78 1.58 4.84 -12.64
N SER A 79 2.87 4.56 -12.45
CA SER A 79 3.83 4.47 -13.55
C SER A 79 3.65 3.21 -14.41
N LEU A 80 3.20 2.09 -13.82
CA LEU A 80 3.10 0.80 -14.53
C LEU A 80 1.81 0.63 -15.34
N VAL A 81 0.65 0.99 -14.78
CA VAL A 81 -0.66 0.68 -15.40
C VAL A 81 -1.52 1.91 -15.67
N GLY A 82 -1.02 3.11 -15.36
CA GLY A 82 -1.73 4.37 -15.53
C GLY A 82 -2.77 4.64 -14.44
N VAL A 83 -3.37 5.84 -14.47
CA VAL A 83 -4.18 6.34 -13.34
C VAL A 83 -5.42 5.51 -13.06
N PHE A 84 -6.27 5.24 -14.05
CA PHE A 84 -7.56 4.57 -13.79
C PHE A 84 -7.39 3.13 -13.32
N LYS A 85 -6.53 2.34 -13.99
CA LYS A 85 -6.23 0.95 -13.60
C LYS A 85 -5.41 0.90 -12.30
N GLY A 86 -4.47 1.81 -12.12
CA GLY A 86 -3.65 1.90 -10.90
C GLY A 86 -4.47 2.24 -9.66
N VAL A 87 -5.41 3.19 -9.74
CA VAL A 87 -6.29 3.53 -8.62
C VAL A 87 -7.19 2.36 -8.23
N THR A 88 -7.83 1.70 -9.22
CA THR A 88 -8.69 0.55 -8.93
C THR A 88 -7.90 -0.60 -8.30
N MET A 89 -6.70 -0.88 -8.80
CA MET A 89 -5.80 -1.89 -8.26
C MET A 89 -5.33 -1.56 -6.84
N VAL A 90 -4.89 -0.32 -6.59
CA VAL A 90 -4.44 0.16 -5.27
C VAL A 90 -5.57 0.11 -4.27
N VAL A 91 -6.76 0.61 -4.62
CA VAL A 91 -7.93 0.59 -3.72
C VAL A 91 -8.33 -0.84 -3.40
N PHE A 92 -8.32 -1.74 -4.39
CA PHE A 92 -8.60 -3.16 -4.18
C PHE A 92 -7.58 -3.80 -3.23
N ALA A 93 -6.29 -3.70 -3.52
CA ALA A 93 -5.22 -4.27 -2.71
C ALA A 93 -5.17 -3.68 -1.29
N ALA A 94 -5.35 -2.36 -1.16
CA ALA A 94 -5.38 -1.67 0.12
C ALA A 94 -6.59 -2.05 0.95
N THR A 95 -7.76 -2.22 0.33
CA THR A 95 -8.97 -2.66 1.03
C THR A 95 -8.83 -4.11 1.47
N ALA A 96 -8.31 -5.00 0.61
CA ALA A 96 -8.06 -6.40 0.97
C ALA A 96 -7.07 -6.51 2.14
N GLY A 97 -5.94 -5.80 2.09
CA GLY A 97 -4.96 -5.77 3.19
C GLY A 97 -5.49 -5.12 4.47
N ALA A 98 -6.28 -4.04 4.36
CA ALA A 98 -6.92 -3.40 5.51
C ALA A 98 -7.94 -4.32 6.19
N SER A 99 -8.70 -5.10 5.41
CA SER A 99 -9.61 -6.11 5.92
C SER A 99 -8.87 -7.24 6.64
N SER A 100 -7.77 -7.74 6.08
CA SER A 100 -6.91 -8.72 6.75
C SER A 100 -6.35 -8.19 8.07
N CYS A 101 -5.85 -6.94 8.08
CA CYS A 101 -5.39 -6.26 9.29
C CYS A 101 -6.51 -6.11 10.33
N TYR A 102 -7.74 -5.77 9.90
CA TYR A 102 -8.91 -5.66 10.76
C TYR A 102 -9.21 -7.00 11.45
N PHE A 103 -9.22 -8.11 10.72
CA PHE A 103 -9.47 -9.43 11.31
C PHE A 103 -8.34 -9.86 12.24
N LEU A 104 -7.09 -9.60 11.87
CA LEU A 104 -5.92 -9.90 12.71
C LEU A 104 -5.98 -9.11 14.03
N SER A 105 -6.29 -7.81 13.98
CA SER A 105 -6.48 -6.99 15.16
C SER A 105 -7.71 -7.40 15.98
N LYS A 106 -8.80 -7.87 15.33
CA LYS A 106 -9.96 -8.40 16.04
C LYS A 106 -9.62 -9.67 16.84
N LEU A 107 -8.78 -10.55 16.29
CA LEU A 107 -8.40 -11.80 16.93
C LEU A 107 -7.36 -11.60 18.04
N ILE A 108 -6.32 -10.79 17.77
CA ILE A 108 -5.16 -10.64 18.66
C ILE A 108 -5.21 -9.32 19.44
N GLY A 109 -5.48 -8.20 18.75
CA GLY A 109 -5.43 -6.85 19.33
C GLY A 109 -6.55 -6.61 20.36
N ARG A 110 -7.77 -7.07 20.08
CA ARG A 110 -8.92 -6.88 20.98
C ARG A 110 -8.72 -7.51 22.37
N PRO A 111 -8.38 -8.81 22.53
CA PRO A 111 -8.17 -9.39 23.85
C PRO A 111 -6.98 -8.76 24.58
N LEU A 112 -5.93 -8.37 23.85
CA LEU A 112 -4.74 -7.74 24.43
C LEU A 112 -5.07 -6.36 25.03
N VAL A 113 -5.78 -5.49 24.28
CA VAL A 113 -6.19 -4.18 24.79
C VAL A 113 -7.22 -4.30 25.91
N PHE A 114 -8.13 -5.27 25.84
CA PHE A 114 -9.08 -5.53 26.91
C PHE A 114 -8.38 -5.92 28.22
N SER A 115 -7.28 -6.68 28.15
CA SER A 115 -6.48 -7.05 29.33
C SER A 115 -5.63 -5.90 29.88
N LEU A 116 -5.12 -5.01 29.02
CA LEU A 116 -4.24 -3.92 29.44
C LEU A 116 -5.00 -2.67 29.92
N TRP A 117 -6.08 -2.28 29.23
CA TRP A 117 -6.84 -1.06 29.50
C TRP A 117 -8.36 -1.23 29.34
N PRO A 118 -9.01 -2.06 30.19
CA PRO A 118 -10.43 -2.36 30.06
C PRO A 118 -11.34 -1.12 30.18
N ASP A 119 -11.02 -0.19 31.08
CA ASP A 119 -11.89 0.97 31.34
C ASP A 119 -11.88 1.99 30.20
N LYS A 120 -10.69 2.26 29.63
CA LYS A 120 -10.56 3.13 28.45
C LYS A 120 -11.27 2.51 27.25
N LEU A 121 -11.14 1.19 27.06
CA LEU A 121 -11.79 0.48 25.97
C LEU A 121 -13.31 0.58 26.05
N LYS A 122 -13.90 0.34 27.23
CA LYS A 122 -15.35 0.49 27.46
C LYS A 122 -15.84 1.91 27.17
N PHE A 123 -15.07 2.92 27.58
CA PHE A 123 -15.39 4.32 27.28
C PHE A 123 -15.45 4.59 25.77
N PHE A 124 -14.44 4.16 25.01
CA PHE A 124 -14.43 4.34 23.56
C PHE A 124 -15.53 3.54 22.85
N GLN A 125 -15.76 2.30 23.26
CA GLN A 125 -16.87 1.48 22.73
C GLN A 125 -18.23 2.15 22.98
N ALA A 126 -18.45 2.74 24.17
CA ALA A 126 -19.66 3.49 24.47
C ALA A 126 -19.81 4.75 23.59
N GLN A 127 -18.71 5.45 23.30
CA GLN A 127 -18.71 6.61 22.39
C GLN A 127 -19.05 6.22 20.94
N VAL A 128 -18.55 5.08 20.48
CA VAL A 128 -18.88 4.52 19.15
C VAL A 128 -20.34 4.07 19.12
N ALA A 129 -20.82 3.40 20.16
CA ALA A 129 -22.21 2.94 20.26
C ALA A 129 -23.21 4.11 20.20
N LYS A 130 -22.92 5.25 20.87
CA LYS A 130 -23.74 6.47 20.81
C LYS A 130 -23.83 7.08 19.40
N ARG A 131 -22.86 6.82 18.52
CA ARG A 131 -22.76 7.43 17.19
C ARG A 131 -22.92 6.42 16.05
N ARG A 132 -23.51 5.26 16.35
CA ARG A 132 -23.60 4.12 15.43
C ARG A 132 -24.27 4.47 14.10
N GLU A 133 -25.30 5.32 14.13
CA GLU A 133 -26.04 5.77 12.93
C GLU A 133 -25.19 6.61 11.97
N LYS A 134 -24.23 7.39 12.48
CA LYS A 134 -23.36 8.27 11.67
C LYS A 134 -21.95 7.71 11.51
N LEU A 135 -21.72 6.47 11.95
CA LEU A 135 -20.39 5.88 12.06
C LEU A 135 -19.67 5.78 10.71
N LEU A 136 -20.41 5.49 9.64
CA LEU A 136 -19.87 5.45 8.27
C LEU A 136 -19.32 6.82 7.86
N ASN A 137 -20.08 7.90 8.09
CA ASN A 137 -19.66 9.25 7.75
C ASN A 137 -18.45 9.69 8.58
N TYR A 138 -18.41 9.33 9.87
CA TYR A 138 -17.24 9.59 10.71
C TYR A 138 -16.00 8.85 10.20
N MET A 139 -16.12 7.56 9.87
CA MET A 139 -15.00 6.79 9.32
C MET A 139 -14.54 7.31 7.97
N LEU A 140 -15.47 7.69 7.09
CA LEU A 140 -15.15 8.26 5.80
C LEU A 140 -14.38 9.57 5.97
N PHE A 141 -14.85 10.46 6.86
CA PHE A 141 -14.17 11.70 7.19
C PHE A 141 -12.75 11.46 7.71
N LEU A 142 -12.58 10.49 8.61
CA LEU A 142 -11.27 10.10 9.17
C LEU A 142 -10.32 9.48 8.13
N ARG A 143 -10.84 8.90 7.05
CA ARG A 143 -10.01 8.29 6.00
C ARG A 143 -9.67 9.27 4.88
N VAL A 144 -10.59 10.17 4.55
CA VAL A 144 -10.37 11.24 3.57
C VAL A 144 -9.43 12.29 4.16
N THR A 145 -9.60 12.61 5.44
CA THR A 145 -8.71 13.53 6.15
C THR A 145 -7.50 12.76 6.67
N PRO A 146 -6.24 13.14 6.33
CA PRO A 146 -5.04 12.41 6.74
C PRO A 146 -4.66 12.65 8.22
N THR A 147 -5.64 12.83 9.11
CA THR A 147 -5.40 13.11 10.54
C THR A 147 -4.85 11.92 11.29
N LEU A 148 -5.24 10.70 10.89
CA LEU A 148 -4.78 9.46 11.50
C LEU A 148 -4.13 8.56 10.45
N PRO A 149 -3.01 7.89 10.80
CA PRO A 149 -2.42 6.88 9.92
C PRO A 149 -3.44 5.79 9.57
N ASN A 150 -3.50 5.38 8.31
CA ASN A 150 -4.38 4.31 7.83
C ASN A 150 -4.23 3.03 8.67
N THR A 151 -2.98 2.72 9.00
CA THR A 151 -2.55 1.64 9.86
C THR A 151 -3.24 1.66 11.24
N PHE A 152 -3.31 2.84 11.86
CA PHE A 152 -3.96 3.01 13.15
C PHE A 152 -5.47 2.79 13.05
N ILE A 153 -6.12 3.34 12.03
CA ILE A 153 -7.56 3.15 11.81
C ILE A 153 -7.90 1.67 11.62
N ASN A 154 -7.10 0.93 10.84
CA ASN A 154 -7.32 -0.50 10.59
C ASN A 154 -7.21 -1.34 11.88
N MET A 155 -6.23 -1.05 12.73
CA MET A 155 -6.04 -1.75 14.00
C MET A 155 -7.07 -1.34 15.05
N ALA A 156 -7.40 -0.05 15.18
CA ALA A 156 -8.28 0.47 16.22
C ALA A 156 -9.76 0.13 15.98
N SER A 157 -10.20 0.11 14.71
CA SER A 157 -11.60 -0.14 14.35
C SER A 157 -12.23 -1.40 15.00
N PRO A 158 -11.61 -2.60 14.92
CA PRO A 158 -12.18 -3.79 15.55
C PRO A 158 -12.09 -3.77 17.09
N ILE A 159 -11.17 -3.00 17.66
CA ILE A 159 -11.01 -2.84 19.10
C ILE A 159 -12.18 -2.02 19.66
N VAL A 160 -12.54 -0.92 19.00
CA VAL A 160 -13.66 -0.05 19.41
C VAL A 160 -15.04 -0.52 18.92
N ASP A 161 -15.17 -1.78 18.50
CA ASP A 161 -16.43 -2.40 18.05
C ASP A 161 -17.09 -1.73 16.82
N VAL A 162 -16.29 -1.19 15.90
CA VAL A 162 -16.80 -0.76 14.59
C VAL A 162 -17.21 -1.99 13.77
N PRO A 163 -18.41 -2.05 13.18
CA PRO A 163 -18.82 -3.17 12.34
C PRO A 163 -18.01 -3.23 11.03
N TYR A 164 -17.66 -4.44 10.61
CA TYR A 164 -16.83 -4.69 9.42
C TYR A 164 -17.39 -4.08 8.14
N HIS A 165 -18.71 -4.15 7.91
CA HIS A 165 -19.33 -3.55 6.71
C HIS A 165 -19.10 -2.04 6.63
N THR A 166 -19.24 -1.32 7.75
CA THR A 166 -18.97 0.12 7.81
C THR A 166 -17.50 0.41 7.57
N PHE A 167 -16.61 -0.38 8.18
CA PHE A 167 -15.18 -0.29 7.95
C PHE A 167 -14.82 -0.49 6.48
N PHE A 168 -15.32 -1.57 5.86
CA PHE A 168 -15.04 -1.92 4.48
C PHE A 168 -15.51 -0.82 3.52
N LEU A 169 -16.77 -0.37 3.63
CA LEU A 169 -17.30 0.69 2.77
C LEU A 169 -16.55 2.01 2.93
N ALA A 170 -16.27 2.42 4.17
CA ALA A 170 -15.50 3.62 4.42
C ALA A 170 -14.06 3.52 3.90
N THR A 171 -13.45 2.33 3.94
CA THR A 171 -12.11 2.07 3.41
C THR A 171 -12.08 2.14 1.90
N SER A 172 -12.97 1.40 1.24
CA SER A 172 -13.05 1.34 -0.22
C SER A 172 -13.29 2.71 -0.84
N ILE A 173 -14.16 3.53 -0.23
CA ILE A 173 -14.50 4.86 -0.75
C ILE A 173 -13.49 5.91 -0.27
N GLY A 174 -13.14 5.89 1.02
CA GLY A 174 -12.28 6.90 1.63
C GLY A 174 -10.84 6.90 1.13
N LEU A 175 -10.36 5.78 0.59
CA LEU A 175 -9.01 5.69 0.02
C LEU A 175 -8.91 6.21 -1.42
N ILE A 176 -10.02 6.34 -2.15
CA ILE A 176 -10.01 6.72 -3.57
C ILE A 176 -9.31 8.08 -3.78
N PRO A 177 -9.61 9.16 -3.03
CA PRO A 177 -8.98 10.45 -3.27
C PRO A 177 -7.47 10.40 -3.05
N ALA A 178 -7.04 9.79 -1.95
CA ALA A 178 -5.62 9.64 -1.62
C ALA A 178 -4.90 8.79 -2.68
N ALA A 179 -5.48 7.64 -3.05
CA ALA A 179 -4.96 6.74 -4.07
C ALA A 179 -4.83 7.48 -5.41
N TYR A 180 -5.85 8.24 -5.83
CA TYR A 180 -5.82 9.02 -7.08
C TYR A 180 -4.66 10.01 -7.11
N VAL A 181 -4.46 10.78 -6.04
CA VAL A 181 -3.36 11.75 -5.96
C VAL A 181 -2.01 11.04 -6.06
N THR A 182 -1.79 9.96 -5.29
CA THR A 182 -0.54 9.22 -5.34
C THR A 182 -0.31 8.54 -6.69
N VAL A 183 -1.29 7.83 -7.23
CA VAL A 183 -1.14 7.14 -8.53
C VAL A 183 -0.89 8.15 -9.65
N LYS A 184 -1.57 9.31 -9.62
CA LYS A 184 -1.31 10.39 -10.59
C LYS A 184 0.10 10.97 -10.46
N ALA A 185 0.60 11.15 -9.23
CA ALA A 185 1.99 11.55 -9.00
C ALA A 185 2.97 10.50 -9.53
N GLY A 186 2.66 9.21 -9.33
CA GLY A 186 3.43 8.09 -9.86
C GLY A 186 3.50 8.08 -11.39
N LEU A 187 2.38 8.34 -12.07
CA LEU A 187 2.36 8.48 -13.53
C LEU A 187 3.25 9.63 -14.00
N ALA A 188 3.14 10.81 -13.37
CA ALA A 188 3.97 11.96 -13.71
C ALA A 188 5.47 11.68 -13.50
N LEU A 189 5.83 10.98 -12.42
CA LEU A 189 7.21 10.55 -12.17
C LEU A 189 7.71 9.55 -13.21
N GLY A 190 6.86 8.60 -13.62
CA GLY A 190 7.18 7.63 -14.68
C GLY A 190 7.36 8.28 -16.04
N GLU A 191 6.55 9.30 -16.36
CA GLU A 191 6.71 10.10 -17.58
C GLU A 191 8.03 10.88 -17.54
N LEU A 192 8.37 11.54 -16.42
CA LEU A 192 9.65 12.24 -16.24
C LEU A 192 10.86 11.31 -16.36
N GLN A 193 10.77 10.07 -15.87
CA GLN A 193 11.80 9.03 -16.06
C GLN A 193 11.89 8.51 -17.50
N SER A 194 10.79 8.51 -18.24
CA SER A 194 10.72 8.11 -19.65
C SER A 194 11.29 9.18 -20.59
N VAL A 195 11.26 10.46 -20.21
CA VAL A 195 11.92 11.55 -20.95
C VAL A 195 13.43 11.56 -20.68
N GLY A 196 14.15 10.55 -21.17
CA GLY A 196 15.54 10.62 -21.65
C GLY A 196 16.71 11.10 -20.77
N ASP A 197 16.51 11.71 -19.60
CA ASP A 197 17.58 12.44 -18.88
C ASP A 197 17.91 11.87 -17.48
N LEU A 198 17.25 10.76 -17.08
CA LEU A 198 17.46 10.10 -15.79
C LEU A 198 18.30 8.81 -15.86
N TYR A 199 18.84 8.47 -17.05
CA TYR A 199 19.80 7.38 -17.23
C TYR A 199 21.24 7.77 -16.94
N ASP A 200 21.51 9.00 -16.51
CA ASP A 200 22.84 9.37 -16.05
C ASP A 200 22.96 9.02 -14.57
N PHE A 201 23.99 8.25 -14.21
CA PHE A 201 24.28 7.77 -12.84
C PHE A 201 24.31 8.93 -11.82
N ASN A 202 24.57 10.15 -12.30
CA ASN A 202 24.47 11.41 -11.58
C ASN A 202 23.08 11.72 -11.02
N SER A 203 21.99 11.39 -11.72
CA SER A 203 20.63 11.69 -11.28
C SER A 203 20.15 10.73 -10.18
N LEU A 204 20.54 9.46 -10.27
CA LEU A 204 20.36 8.47 -9.20
C LEU A 204 21.18 8.82 -7.96
N ALA A 205 22.43 9.25 -8.15
CA ALA A 205 23.26 9.76 -7.06
C ALA A 205 22.65 11.03 -6.45
N THR A 206 22.11 11.95 -7.25
CA THR A 206 21.48 13.19 -6.78
C THR A 206 20.20 12.93 -5.99
N LEU A 207 19.34 12.00 -6.42
CA LEU A 207 18.16 11.59 -5.66
C LEU A 207 18.52 10.90 -4.35
N PHE A 208 19.57 10.07 -4.35
CA PHE A 208 20.13 9.48 -3.14
C PHE A 208 20.69 10.57 -2.20
N PHE A 209 21.43 11.55 -2.73
CA PHE A 209 21.95 12.68 -1.96
C PHE A 209 20.84 13.58 -1.41
N ILE A 210 19.78 13.85 -2.17
CA ILE A 210 18.60 14.58 -1.68
C ILE A 210 17.90 13.80 -0.56
N GLY A 211 17.77 12.47 -0.70
CA GLY A 211 17.25 11.60 0.36
C GLY A 211 18.10 11.65 1.63
N VAL A 212 19.44 11.56 1.49
CA VAL A 212 20.37 11.66 2.62
C VAL A 212 20.34 13.05 3.24
N VAL A 213 20.38 14.12 2.46
CA VAL A 213 20.33 15.52 2.94
C VAL A 213 19.00 15.85 3.59
N SER A 214 17.88 15.28 3.13
CA SER A 214 16.57 15.43 3.78
C SER A 214 16.51 14.71 5.13
N VAL A 215 17.17 13.56 5.25
CA VAL A 215 17.24 12.77 6.49
C VAL A 215 18.27 13.34 7.49
N THR A 216 19.33 13.97 7.01
CA THR A 216 20.44 14.50 7.82
C THR A 216 20.02 15.51 8.91
N PRO A 217 19.19 16.55 8.64
CA PRO A 217 18.75 17.48 9.68
C PRO A 217 17.82 16.81 10.70
N THR A 218 17.09 15.77 10.28
CA THR A 218 16.20 14.99 11.14
C THR A 218 16.98 14.13 12.14
N LEU A 219 18.20 13.69 11.78
CA LEU A 219 19.10 12.94 12.67
C LEU A 219 19.99 13.86 13.53
N MET A 220 20.40 15.03 13.01
CA MET A 220 21.25 15.97 13.76
C MET A 220 20.51 16.76 14.84
N SER A 221 19.18 16.87 14.78
CA SER A 221 18.39 17.55 15.84
C SER A 221 18.34 16.79 17.17
N LYS A 222 18.97 15.61 17.29
CA LYS A 222 18.89 14.76 18.49
C LYS A 222 20.10 14.84 19.45
N ASN A 223 21.11 15.66 19.16
CA ASN A 223 22.35 15.71 19.96
C ASN A 223 22.74 17.10 20.50
N ASN A 224 21.82 18.05 20.62
CA ASN A 224 22.03 19.25 21.45
C ASN A 224 21.10 19.21 22.67
N GLU A 225 21.38 18.28 23.58
CA GLU A 225 21.23 18.48 25.03
C GLU A 225 22.63 18.44 25.64
#